data_AF-A0A2N9NH23-F1
#
_entry.id   AF-A0A2N9NH23-F1
#
_cell.length_a   1.000
_cell.length_b   1.000
_cell.length_c   1.000
_cell.angle_alpha   90.00
_cell.angle_beta   90.00
_cell.angle_gamma   90.00
#
_symmetry.space_group_name_H-M   'P 1'
#
loop_
_entity.id
_entity.type
_entity.pdbx_description
1 polymer ?
#
loop_
_entity_poly.entity_id
_entity_poly.type
_entity_poly.pdbx_seq_one_letter_code
_entity_poly.pdbx_strand_id
1 'polypeptide(L)'
;MKSISNKLLGVLAFGALSMLNTHAGNVTVLEGFEQGFTTNSQGITNLAEFTNYGTRDNGTNCTISIYTSVGPGDPRVTEGTNSAKVVFPVSGFGNDFGFGLSDAAAATVEQAAAAPQAARYILRYDVIFEHVDQLFYFNQEFFIGNEWNYVRSGGAFLTTYNGVQYGTVSFSVPLDLAELHLPTNSPSGNNSADFGAAGITGLTAFMSDNFAGLNGTTLTNFTIYIDNFRLIDTYQTPSTVPVVYHLQSFESGLGGAMNLAPTSTTLSLYTTNGQYDPATDMGVAGIYTGGYPNTLEQESDFAVTDGTNALEVDVTAPYYSYDVFSLPFAGTRLDQVLSLGLTPAQLAHYTLRWDVTTPMVPIANGGSDGDYIQIDYNSINGSVLPMSTGRRQSTVTQIGLQRETYSLTLDQIPYFASPPSLGFSYSQPGYPSATWGNSPFFFDNFRLINTAPQYTYITSQSYNPATMQITLTWLSEPSQMYSIRFSSNLSAGFTSSLASNIPSGGDHTTKTVSVPSGSGFMRIVAQ
;
A
#
# COMPACT_ATOMS: atom_id res chain seq x y z
N MET A 1 -44.73 3.29 -48.74
CA MET A 1 -43.79 4.44 -48.76
C MET A 1 -44.25 5.45 -47.71
N LYS A 2 -43.39 5.70 -46.69
CA LYS A 2 -43.33 6.83 -45.70
C LYS A 2 -44.59 7.03 -44.81
N SER A 3 -44.53 7.21 -43.49
CA SER A 3 -43.57 7.90 -42.62
C SER A 3 -43.65 7.43 -41.15
N ILE A 4 -42.52 7.55 -40.46
CA ILE A 4 -42.25 7.43 -39.02
C ILE A 4 -42.88 8.62 -38.24
N SER A 5 -43.32 8.44 -36.98
CA SER A 5 -42.75 9.10 -35.78
C SER A 5 -43.61 9.06 -34.49
N ASN A 6 -43.01 8.52 -33.43
CA ASN A 6 -42.81 9.06 -32.08
C ASN A 6 -44.01 9.60 -31.25
N LYS A 7 -44.29 9.01 -30.09
CA LYS A 7 -43.68 9.38 -28.79
C LYS A 7 -44.30 8.56 -27.65
N LEU A 8 -43.52 7.60 -27.15
CA LEU A 8 -43.67 6.96 -25.85
C LEU A 8 -42.94 7.87 -24.84
N LEU A 9 -43.65 8.49 -23.90
CA LEU A 9 -43.03 9.18 -22.75
C LEU A 9 -42.85 8.14 -21.64
N GLY A 10 -41.68 7.51 -21.64
CA GLY A 10 -41.20 6.69 -20.54
C GLY A 10 -40.70 7.57 -19.41
N VAL A 11 -41.14 7.25 -18.20
CA VAL A 11 -40.58 7.71 -16.93
C VAL A 11 -39.11 7.26 -16.88
N LEU A 12 -38.20 8.21 -17.10
CA LEU A 12 -36.77 8.03 -16.80
C LEU A 12 -36.59 8.28 -15.30
N ALA A 13 -36.65 7.21 -14.52
CA ALA A 13 -36.01 7.16 -13.22
C ALA A 13 -34.49 7.25 -13.45
N PHE A 14 -33.95 8.47 -13.41
CA PHE A 14 -32.52 8.68 -13.21
C PHE A 14 -32.23 8.29 -11.75
N GLY A 15 -32.01 6.99 -11.54
CA GLY A 15 -31.30 6.50 -10.37
C GLY A 15 -29.93 7.14 -10.39
N ALA A 16 -29.62 7.91 -9.35
CA ALA A 16 -28.27 8.27 -9.02
C ALA A 16 -27.46 6.98 -8.89
N LEU A 17 -26.64 6.67 -9.90
CA LEU A 17 -25.46 5.85 -9.68
C LEU A 17 -24.60 6.67 -8.73
N SER A 18 -24.72 6.38 -7.43
CA SER A 18 -23.57 6.51 -6.55
C SER A 18 -22.43 5.83 -7.28
N MET A 19 -21.31 6.54 -7.44
CA MET A 19 -20.04 5.89 -7.68
C MET A 19 -19.70 5.10 -6.41
N LEU A 20 -20.47 4.03 -6.15
CA LEU A 20 -20.02 2.95 -5.31
C LEU A 20 -18.75 2.49 -5.98
N ASN A 21 -17.61 2.82 -5.37
CA ASN A 21 -16.37 2.12 -5.62
C ASN A 21 -16.68 0.65 -5.40
N THR A 22 -17.03 -0.07 -6.45
CA THR A 22 -17.06 -1.53 -6.43
C THR A 22 -15.63 -1.92 -6.11
N HIS A 23 -15.34 -2.19 -4.85
CA HIS A 23 -14.07 -2.75 -4.43
C HIS A 23 -14.01 -4.23 -4.82
N ALA A 24 -12.81 -4.80 -4.92
CA ALA A 24 -12.60 -6.24 -5.10
C ALA A 24 -13.51 -7.05 -4.14
N GLY A 25 -14.01 -8.18 -4.63
CA GLY A 25 -15.01 -8.98 -3.93
C GLY A 25 -14.60 -9.36 -2.51
N ASN A 26 -15.48 -9.08 -1.53
CA ASN A 26 -15.41 -9.36 -0.09
C ASN A 26 -14.82 -8.22 0.78
N VAL A 27 -15.54 -7.09 0.81
CA VAL A 27 -15.33 -6.03 1.82
C VAL A 27 -16.25 -6.29 3.03
N THR A 28 -15.67 -6.26 4.22
CA THR A 28 -16.40 -6.26 5.50
C THR A 28 -16.21 -4.90 6.16
N VAL A 29 -17.29 -4.12 6.29
CA VAL A 29 -17.25 -2.87 7.07
C VAL A 29 -17.16 -3.23 8.55
N LEU A 30 -16.12 -2.73 9.21
CA LEU A 30 -15.82 -2.92 10.63
C LEU A 30 -16.35 -1.77 11.47
N GLU A 31 -16.26 -0.54 10.96
CA GLU A 31 -16.84 0.67 11.54
C GLU A 31 -17.13 1.68 10.43
N GLY A 32 -18.37 2.15 10.37
CA GLY A 32 -18.88 3.16 9.42
C GLY A 32 -19.71 4.24 10.10
N PHE A 33 -19.67 4.31 11.44
CA PHE A 33 -20.28 5.34 12.28
C PHE A 33 -21.81 5.48 12.17
N GLU A 34 -22.49 4.52 11.53
CA GLU A 34 -23.95 4.53 11.33
C GLU A 34 -24.74 4.45 12.65
N GLN A 35 -24.16 3.88 13.70
CA GLN A 35 -24.74 3.82 15.05
C GLN A 35 -24.13 4.86 16.00
N GLY A 36 -23.37 5.81 15.47
CA GLY A 36 -22.52 6.71 16.25
C GLY A 36 -21.29 6.00 16.81
N PHE A 37 -20.64 6.63 17.79
CA PHE A 37 -19.48 6.02 18.45
C PHE A 37 -19.92 4.88 19.37
N THR A 38 -19.40 3.68 19.13
CA THR A 38 -19.66 2.52 19.98
C THR A 38 -19.06 2.72 21.36
N THR A 39 -19.77 2.26 22.38
CA THR A 39 -19.28 2.25 23.77
C THR A 39 -19.19 0.80 24.20
N ASN A 40 -18.01 0.38 24.64
CA ASN A 40 -17.80 -1.00 25.06
C ASN A 40 -18.59 -1.32 26.36
N SER A 41 -18.58 -2.59 26.76
CA SER A 41 -19.28 -3.06 27.96
C SER A 41 -18.84 -2.39 29.28
N GLN A 42 -17.72 -1.67 29.26
CA GLN A 42 -17.15 -0.94 30.39
C GLN A 42 -17.54 0.55 30.39
N GLY A 43 -18.39 0.99 29.45
CA GLY A 43 -18.83 2.38 29.36
C GLY A 43 -17.82 3.30 28.67
N ILE A 44 -16.82 2.73 27.98
CA ILE A 44 -15.75 3.48 27.33
C ILE A 44 -16.11 3.61 25.86
N THR A 45 -16.26 4.85 25.41
CA THR A 45 -16.47 5.15 23.99
C THR A 45 -15.19 4.81 23.23
N ASN A 46 -15.36 4.20 22.05
CA ASN A 46 -14.31 3.78 21.13
C ASN A 46 -13.55 4.96 20.49
N LEU A 47 -13.53 6.10 21.16
CA LEU A 47 -12.88 7.32 20.75
C LEU A 47 -12.36 8.02 22.01
N ALA A 48 -11.06 8.33 22.01
CA ALA A 48 -10.46 9.16 23.04
C ALA A 48 -9.50 10.18 22.43
N GLU A 49 -9.55 11.41 22.94
CA GLU A 49 -8.51 12.41 22.70
C GLU A 49 -7.22 11.97 23.39
N PHE A 50 -6.09 12.14 22.70
CA PHE A 50 -4.76 11.77 23.19
C PHE A 50 -3.87 13.01 23.25
N THR A 51 -3.12 13.16 24.35
CA THR A 51 -2.50 14.46 24.67
C THR A 51 -1.03 14.39 25.02
N ASN A 52 -0.37 13.25 24.79
CA ASN A 52 0.99 13.00 25.28
C ASN A 52 2.10 13.13 24.23
N TYR A 53 1.80 13.25 22.94
CA TYR A 53 2.80 13.59 21.94
C TYR A 53 2.94 15.12 21.82
N GLY A 54 4.01 15.65 22.39
CA GLY A 54 4.41 17.04 22.23
C GLY A 54 3.80 18.03 23.23
N THR A 55 4.42 19.20 23.33
CA THR A 55 3.81 20.35 24.01
C THR A 55 2.87 20.99 23.02
N ARG A 56 1.57 21.05 23.36
CA ARG A 56 0.56 21.69 22.52
C ARG A 56 0.97 23.13 22.24
N ASP A 57 1.19 23.48 20.99
CA ASP A 57 1.61 24.84 20.66
C ASP A 57 0.54 25.89 21.04
N ASN A 58 -0.75 25.53 21.24
CA ASN A 58 -1.83 26.49 21.55
C ASN A 58 -3.05 25.98 22.36
N GLY A 59 -2.93 24.91 23.14
CA GLY A 59 -3.79 24.67 24.31
C GLY A 59 -5.27 24.28 24.12
N THR A 60 -5.76 23.95 22.93
CA THR A 60 -7.15 23.44 22.75
C THR A 60 -7.15 22.12 22.00
N ASN A 61 -7.87 21.11 22.49
CA ASN A 61 -7.99 19.80 21.85
C ASN A 61 -8.75 19.89 20.53
N CYS A 62 -8.55 18.93 19.63
CA CYS A 62 -9.47 18.72 18.53
C CYS A 62 -10.87 18.41 19.08
N THR A 63 -11.92 18.68 18.30
CA THR A 63 -13.29 18.26 18.65
C THR A 63 -13.74 17.20 17.70
N ILE A 64 -14.35 16.14 18.24
CA ILE A 64 -14.76 14.98 17.47
C ILE A 64 -16.27 14.77 17.62
N SER A 65 -16.95 14.55 16.51
CA SER A 65 -18.41 14.41 16.45
C SER A 65 -18.82 13.52 15.29
N ILE A 66 -20.07 13.07 15.29
CA ILE A 66 -20.66 12.39 14.13
C ILE A 66 -21.15 13.43 13.13
N TYR A 67 -20.73 13.29 11.89
CA TYR A 67 -21.31 13.97 10.76
C TYR A 67 -22.34 13.06 10.08
N THR A 68 -23.44 13.64 9.60
CA THR A 68 -24.45 12.95 8.79
C THR A 68 -24.55 13.64 7.45
N SER A 69 -24.49 12.83 6.38
CA SER A 69 -24.59 13.28 5.00
C SER A 69 -25.81 14.17 4.76
N VAL A 70 -25.60 15.27 4.04
CA VAL A 70 -26.68 16.22 3.67
C VAL A 70 -27.35 15.87 2.35
N GLY A 71 -26.90 14.82 1.67
CA GLY A 71 -27.53 14.33 0.44
C GLY A 71 -26.63 13.43 -0.40
N PRO A 72 -27.15 12.92 -1.53
CA PRO A 72 -26.38 12.09 -2.44
C PRO A 72 -25.12 12.81 -2.96
N GLY A 73 -23.98 12.11 -2.93
CA GLY A 73 -22.70 12.64 -3.41
C GLY A 73 -22.01 13.61 -2.46
N ASP A 74 -22.42 13.67 -1.20
CA ASP A 74 -21.70 14.39 -0.16
C ASP A 74 -20.30 13.77 0.06
N PRO A 75 -19.20 14.48 -0.25
CA PRO A 75 -17.86 13.89 -0.21
C PRO A 75 -17.36 13.60 1.21
N ARG A 76 -18.08 14.05 2.25
CA ARG A 76 -17.73 13.86 3.67
C ARG A 76 -18.07 12.47 4.20
N VAL A 77 -18.71 11.63 3.39
CA VAL A 77 -19.06 10.23 3.70
C VAL A 77 -18.76 9.39 2.46
N THR A 78 -17.91 8.37 2.58
CA THR A 78 -17.52 7.49 1.46
C THR A 78 -18.43 6.27 1.32
N GLU A 79 -19.14 5.87 2.37
CA GLU A 79 -20.13 4.79 2.38
C GLU A 79 -21.15 5.05 3.49
N GLY A 80 -22.41 4.63 3.29
CA GLY A 80 -23.44 4.85 4.29
C GLY A 80 -23.92 6.31 4.36
N THR A 81 -24.18 6.79 5.57
CA THR A 81 -24.72 8.13 5.82
C THR A 81 -23.95 8.92 6.87
N ASN A 82 -23.06 8.30 7.63
CA ASN A 82 -22.32 8.96 8.70
C ASN A 82 -20.80 8.87 8.51
N SER A 83 -20.08 9.79 9.13
CA SER A 83 -18.62 9.73 9.28
C SER A 83 -18.18 10.40 10.59
N ALA A 84 -16.97 10.11 11.05
CA ALA A 84 -16.39 10.80 12.20
C ALA A 84 -15.76 12.13 11.75
N LYS A 85 -16.36 13.25 12.17
CA LYS A 85 -15.85 14.59 11.93
C LYS A 85 -14.88 15.00 13.03
N VAL A 86 -13.68 15.39 12.63
CA VAL A 86 -12.64 15.91 13.52
C VAL A 86 -12.34 17.36 13.12
N VAL A 87 -12.41 18.28 14.08
CA VAL A 87 -12.11 19.70 13.88
C VAL A 87 -10.89 20.08 14.70
N PHE A 88 -9.84 20.49 14.01
CA PHE A 88 -8.60 20.99 14.58
C PHE A 88 -8.69 22.50 14.78
N PRO A 89 -8.58 23.01 16.01
CA PRO A 89 -8.74 24.43 16.29
C PRO A 89 -7.65 25.28 15.63
N VAL A 90 -6.43 24.73 15.48
CA VAL A 90 -5.25 25.38 14.92
C VAL A 90 -4.35 24.37 14.21
N SER A 91 -3.57 24.81 13.23
CA SER A 91 -2.45 24.05 12.67
C SER A 91 -1.32 23.84 13.68
N GLY A 92 -0.62 22.71 13.59
CA GLY A 92 0.53 22.40 14.42
C GLY A 92 0.65 20.90 14.67
N PHE A 93 1.42 20.56 15.71
CA PHE A 93 1.58 19.19 16.21
C PHE A 93 0.86 19.01 17.56
N GLY A 94 0.19 17.87 17.76
CA GLY A 94 -0.24 17.41 19.09
C GLY A 94 -1.74 17.54 19.43
N ASN A 95 -2.64 17.50 18.44
CA ASN A 95 -4.09 17.33 18.63
C ASN A 95 -4.53 15.89 18.32
N ASP A 96 -3.74 14.93 18.78
CA ASP A 96 -3.92 13.52 18.48
C ASP A 96 -5.22 12.95 19.06
N PHE A 97 -5.73 11.90 18.42
CA PHE A 97 -6.88 11.14 18.90
C PHE A 97 -6.75 9.67 18.51
N GLY A 98 -7.50 8.81 19.19
CA GLY A 98 -7.53 7.37 18.93
C GLY A 98 -8.94 6.87 18.68
N PHE A 99 -9.08 5.97 17.73
CA PHE A 99 -10.29 5.20 17.46
C PHE A 99 -10.08 3.73 17.80
N GLY A 100 -10.84 3.20 18.75
CA GLY A 100 -10.86 1.77 19.06
C GLY A 100 -11.87 1.04 18.18
N LEU A 101 -11.49 -0.09 17.58
CA LEU A 101 -12.48 -0.97 16.98
C LEU A 101 -13.32 -1.67 18.07
N SER A 102 -14.54 -2.09 17.73
CA SER A 102 -15.32 -2.96 18.62
C SER A 102 -14.62 -4.30 18.85
N ASP A 103 -14.88 -4.99 19.96
CA ASP A 103 -14.27 -6.31 20.24
C ASP A 103 -14.48 -7.32 19.10
N ALA A 104 -15.66 -7.30 18.47
CA ALA A 104 -15.97 -8.17 17.33
C ALA A 104 -15.18 -7.80 16.07
N ALA A 105 -15.02 -6.50 15.80
CA ALA A 105 -14.20 -6.03 14.69
C ALA A 105 -12.70 -6.32 14.93
N ALA A 106 -12.20 -6.08 16.14
CA ALA A 106 -10.84 -6.40 16.53
C ALA A 106 -10.55 -7.91 16.36
N ALA A 107 -11.42 -8.78 16.88
CA ALA A 107 -11.29 -10.24 16.72
C ALA A 107 -11.30 -10.67 15.23
N THR A 108 -12.08 -10.00 14.39
CA THR A 108 -12.12 -10.25 12.94
C THR A 108 -10.78 -9.89 12.28
N VAL A 109 -10.20 -8.75 12.66
CA VAL A 109 -8.88 -8.32 12.16
C VAL A 109 -7.77 -9.25 12.65
N GLU A 110 -7.77 -9.63 13.92
CA GLU A 110 -6.81 -10.58 14.49
C GLU A 110 -6.84 -11.93 13.76
N GLN A 111 -8.05 -12.45 13.48
CA GLN A 111 -8.22 -13.68 12.72
C GLN A 111 -7.68 -13.54 11.28
N ALA A 112 -7.89 -12.38 10.65
CA ALA A 112 -7.41 -12.10 9.32
C ALA A 112 -5.87 -11.99 9.27
N ALA A 113 -5.26 -11.34 10.24
CA ALA A 113 -3.80 -11.19 10.35
C ALA A 113 -3.08 -12.51 10.67
N ALA A 114 -3.74 -13.44 11.36
CA ALA A 114 -3.20 -14.79 11.57
C ALA A 114 -3.16 -15.65 10.28
N ALA A 115 -3.69 -15.16 9.17
CA ALA A 115 -3.73 -15.89 7.91
C ALA A 115 -2.36 -15.82 7.19
N PRO A 116 -1.76 -16.96 6.80
CA PRO A 116 -0.42 -16.99 6.21
C PRO A 116 -0.35 -16.52 4.74
N GLN A 117 -1.47 -16.07 4.18
CA GLN A 117 -1.57 -15.69 2.77
C GLN A 117 -1.07 -14.26 2.53
N ALA A 118 -0.02 -14.13 1.71
CA ALA A 118 0.54 -12.83 1.37
C ALA A 118 -0.47 -11.91 0.67
N ALA A 119 -0.50 -10.64 1.07
CA ALA A 119 -1.33 -9.57 0.52
C ALA A 119 -2.84 -9.83 0.52
N ARG A 120 -3.32 -10.83 1.25
CA ARG A 120 -4.73 -11.23 1.23
C ARG A 120 -5.63 -10.23 1.93
N TYR A 121 -5.35 -9.94 3.19
CA TYR A 121 -6.22 -9.11 4.00
C TYR A 121 -5.62 -7.73 4.17
N ILE A 122 -6.39 -6.72 3.77
CA ILE A 122 -6.04 -5.32 3.90
C ILE A 122 -7.04 -4.67 4.86
N LEU A 123 -6.55 -4.09 5.95
CA LEU A 123 -7.35 -3.19 6.77
C LEU A 123 -7.26 -1.79 6.19
N ARG A 124 -8.40 -1.18 5.89
CA ARG A 124 -8.49 0.11 5.21
C ARG A 124 -9.43 1.07 5.92
N TYR A 125 -9.15 2.35 5.85
CA TYR A 125 -10.10 3.42 6.18
C TYR A 125 -9.87 4.63 5.28
N ASP A 126 -10.85 5.53 5.22
CA ASP A 126 -10.79 6.73 4.40
C ASP A 126 -10.62 7.97 5.28
N VAL A 127 -9.80 8.90 4.80
CA VAL A 127 -9.60 10.23 5.37
C VAL A 127 -10.01 11.25 4.33
N ILE A 128 -10.89 12.16 4.71
CA ILE A 128 -11.43 13.19 3.84
C ILE A 128 -11.02 14.54 4.40
N PHE A 129 -10.18 15.26 3.66
CA PHE A 129 -9.74 16.61 3.95
C PHE A 129 -10.73 17.61 3.38
N GLU A 130 -11.31 18.46 4.23
CA GLU A 130 -12.09 19.62 3.78
C GLU A 130 -11.18 20.83 3.60
N HIS A 131 -11.36 21.60 2.52
CA HIS A 131 -10.42 22.66 2.11
C HIS A 131 -9.00 22.15 1.89
N VAL A 132 -8.86 20.99 1.24
CA VAL A 132 -7.54 20.41 0.91
C VAL A 132 -6.68 21.35 0.06
N ASP A 133 -7.30 22.28 -0.68
CA ASP A 133 -6.64 23.34 -1.45
C ASP A 133 -5.87 24.36 -0.59
N GLN A 134 -6.13 24.40 0.72
CA GLN A 134 -5.46 25.30 1.66
C GLN A 134 -4.31 24.62 2.40
N LEU A 135 -4.17 23.31 2.25
CA LEU A 135 -3.26 22.48 3.01
C LEU A 135 -1.91 22.37 2.31
N PHE A 136 -0.82 22.66 3.01
CA PHE A 136 0.54 22.42 2.51
C PHE A 136 0.92 20.95 2.70
N TYR A 137 0.78 20.47 3.94
CA TYR A 137 0.89 19.06 4.27
C TYR A 137 -0.05 18.75 5.43
N PHE A 138 -0.48 17.50 5.51
CA PHE A 138 -1.07 16.91 6.69
C PHE A 138 -0.43 15.54 6.84
N ASN A 139 0.26 15.33 7.94
CA ASN A 139 0.83 14.06 8.32
C ASN A 139 -0.09 13.48 9.38
N GLN A 140 -0.71 12.34 9.05
CA GLN A 140 -1.43 11.54 10.02
C GLN A 140 -0.61 10.30 10.34
N GLU A 141 -0.20 10.07 11.58
CA GLU A 141 0.32 8.75 11.94
C GLU A 141 -0.84 7.81 12.20
N PHE A 142 -0.83 6.64 11.58
CA PHE A 142 -1.75 5.57 11.88
C PHE A 142 -1.01 4.43 12.54
N PHE A 143 -1.48 4.03 13.72
CA PHE A 143 -0.88 2.91 14.42
C PHE A 143 -1.86 1.78 14.60
N ILE A 144 -1.39 0.57 14.28
CA ILE A 144 -2.04 -0.69 14.58
C ILE A 144 -0.96 -1.67 15.07
N GLY A 145 -1.06 -2.08 16.34
CA GLY A 145 0.03 -2.83 16.96
C GLY A 145 1.32 -2.00 16.99
N ASN A 146 2.39 -2.52 16.38
CA ASN A 146 3.66 -1.81 16.23
C ASN A 146 3.82 -1.12 14.88
N GLU A 147 2.87 -1.24 13.94
CA GLU A 147 2.99 -0.60 12.64
C GLU A 147 2.75 0.89 12.72
N TRP A 148 3.69 1.67 12.18
CA TRP A 148 3.65 3.14 12.14
C TRP A 148 3.70 3.61 10.69
N ASN A 149 2.57 4.05 10.15
CA ASN A 149 2.49 4.54 8.77
C ASN A 149 2.01 6.00 8.75
N TYR A 150 2.46 6.84 7.82
CA TYR A 150 1.90 8.18 7.63
C TYR A 150 0.97 8.31 6.41
N VAL A 151 -0.12 9.06 6.61
CA VAL A 151 -0.96 9.59 5.54
C VAL A 151 -0.47 10.97 5.15
N ARG A 152 -0.44 11.25 3.84
CA ARG A 152 -0.33 12.63 3.31
C ARG A 152 -1.45 13.01 2.38
N SER A 153 -1.82 14.28 2.43
CA SER A 153 -2.85 14.88 1.57
C SER A 153 -2.47 14.97 0.08
N GLY A 154 -1.18 14.91 -0.26
CA GLY A 154 -0.69 15.09 -1.64
C GLY A 154 -1.16 14.03 -2.65
N GLY A 155 -1.71 12.91 -2.17
CA GLY A 155 -2.23 11.80 -2.99
C GLY A 155 -3.75 11.66 -2.99
N ALA A 156 -4.45 12.70 -2.53
CA ALA A 156 -5.90 12.66 -2.38
C ALA A 156 -6.65 12.70 -3.73
N PHE A 157 -7.74 11.95 -3.82
CA PHE A 157 -8.76 12.10 -4.86
C PHE A 157 -9.53 13.41 -4.61
N LEU A 158 -9.36 14.37 -5.52
CA LEU A 158 -9.96 15.70 -5.36
C LEU A 158 -11.40 15.74 -5.89
N THR A 159 -12.31 16.27 -5.07
CA THR A 159 -13.70 16.52 -5.44
C THR A 159 -14.11 17.93 -5.03
N THR A 160 -14.86 18.64 -5.87
CA THR A 160 -15.45 19.94 -5.49
C THR A 160 -16.93 19.79 -5.19
N TYR A 161 -17.35 20.22 -4.02
CA TYR A 161 -18.75 20.18 -3.59
C TYR A 161 -19.12 21.52 -2.95
N ASN A 162 -20.19 22.14 -3.45
CA ASN A 162 -20.65 23.48 -3.03
C ASN A 162 -19.54 24.56 -2.98
N GLY A 163 -18.58 24.49 -3.91
CA GLY A 163 -17.46 25.45 -4.00
C GLY A 163 -16.30 25.19 -3.03
N VAL A 164 -16.36 24.11 -2.24
CA VAL A 164 -15.27 23.65 -1.36
C VAL A 164 -14.54 22.50 -2.03
N GLN A 165 -13.20 22.50 -1.99
CA GLN A 165 -12.39 21.37 -2.46
C GLN A 165 -12.18 20.38 -1.31
N TYR A 166 -12.54 19.12 -1.57
CA TYR A 166 -12.31 17.99 -0.69
C TYR A 166 -11.24 17.09 -1.30
N GLY A 167 -10.42 16.47 -0.46
CA GLY A 167 -9.46 15.44 -0.86
C GLY A 167 -9.72 14.16 -0.08
N THR A 168 -9.93 13.04 -0.76
CA THR A 168 -10.11 11.73 -0.11
C THR A 168 -8.87 10.87 -0.29
N VAL A 169 -8.35 10.31 0.79
CA VAL A 169 -7.26 9.32 0.80
C VAL A 169 -7.75 8.05 1.47
N SER A 170 -7.53 6.90 0.82
CA SER A 170 -7.76 5.58 1.44
C SER A 170 -6.45 5.00 1.92
N PHE A 171 -6.33 4.79 3.22
CA PHE A 171 -5.14 4.23 3.84
C PHE A 171 -5.27 2.72 4.02
N SER A 172 -4.22 1.96 3.73
CA SER A 172 -4.24 0.48 3.81
C SER A 172 -3.10 -0.07 4.64
N VAL A 173 -3.43 -1.04 5.49
CA VAL A 173 -2.48 -1.89 6.21
C VAL A 173 -2.61 -3.33 5.69
N PRO A 174 -1.59 -3.90 5.06
CA PRO A 174 -1.55 -5.33 4.79
C PRO A 174 -1.33 -6.11 6.09
N LEU A 175 -2.31 -6.93 6.46
CA LEU A 175 -2.27 -7.64 7.73
C LEU A 175 -1.26 -8.80 7.76
N ASP A 176 -0.69 -9.19 6.62
CA ASP A 176 0.40 -10.18 6.54
C ASP A 176 1.79 -9.57 6.77
N LEU A 177 1.92 -8.24 6.79
CA LEU A 177 3.14 -7.53 7.20
C LEU A 177 3.02 -6.97 8.62
N ALA A 178 1.79 -6.76 9.09
CA ALA A 178 1.54 -6.28 10.43
C ALA A 178 2.01 -7.30 11.46
N GLU A 179 3.11 -6.99 12.12
CA GLU A 179 3.34 -7.47 13.46
C GLU A 179 2.22 -6.91 14.37
N LEU A 180 1.08 -7.59 14.39
CA LEU A 180 0.07 -7.40 15.43
C LEU A 180 0.60 -7.94 16.75
N HIS A 181 1.70 -7.38 17.24
CA HIS A 181 1.94 -7.26 18.66
C HIS A 181 0.93 -6.24 19.18
N LEU A 182 -0.35 -6.63 19.27
CA LEU A 182 -1.26 -5.99 20.20
C LEU A 182 -0.50 -5.93 21.53
N PRO A 183 -0.33 -4.76 22.17
CA PRO A 183 0.49 -4.66 23.37
C PRO A 183 -0.06 -5.64 24.41
N THR A 184 0.55 -6.83 24.47
CA THR A 184 0.01 -7.96 25.24
C THR A 184 0.13 -7.69 26.73
N ASN A 185 1.07 -6.83 27.10
CA ASN A 185 1.23 -6.21 28.40
C ASN A 185 1.95 -4.88 28.16
N SER A 186 1.51 -3.80 28.82
CA SER A 186 2.09 -2.47 28.75
C SER A 186 3.63 -2.52 28.62
N PRO A 187 4.22 -2.19 27.44
CA PRO A 187 5.65 -1.95 27.34
C PRO A 187 6.07 -0.87 28.34
N SER A 188 6.89 -1.24 29.32
CA SER A 188 7.49 -0.31 30.25
C SER A 188 8.32 0.75 29.49
N GLY A 189 7.71 1.90 29.21
CA GLY A 189 8.34 3.00 28.49
C GLY A 189 7.30 3.92 27.87
N ASN A 190 6.74 4.82 28.68
CA ASN A 190 6.01 6.06 28.37
C ASN A 190 4.86 6.11 27.33
N ASN A 191 4.69 5.14 26.43
CA ASN A 191 3.66 5.19 25.39
C ASN A 191 2.48 4.26 25.65
N SER A 192 2.61 3.23 26.50
CA SER A 192 1.51 2.27 26.79
C SER A 192 0.91 2.36 28.17
N ALA A 193 1.50 3.15 29.07
CA ALA A 193 0.95 3.37 30.42
C ALA A 193 -0.39 4.13 30.38
N ASP A 194 -0.68 4.86 29.30
CA ASP A 194 -1.84 5.75 29.22
C ASP A 194 -3.06 5.15 28.51
N PHE A 195 -2.92 4.09 27.70
CA PHE A 195 -4.07 3.50 27.00
C PHE A 195 -4.88 2.55 27.88
N GLY A 196 -4.22 1.85 28.80
CA GLY A 196 -4.91 1.22 29.93
C GLY A 196 -5.61 2.26 30.83
N ALA A 197 -5.15 3.51 30.83
CA ALA A 197 -5.75 4.61 31.61
C ALA A 197 -6.93 5.30 30.90
N ALA A 198 -6.92 5.38 29.56
CA ALA A 198 -8.08 5.77 28.74
C ALA A 198 -9.10 4.63 28.57
N GLY A 199 -8.66 3.39 28.84
CA GLY A 199 -9.46 2.17 28.87
C GLY A 199 -10.03 1.73 27.52
N ILE A 200 -9.47 2.21 26.41
CA ILE A 200 -9.75 1.65 25.09
C ILE A 200 -9.16 0.23 25.04
N THR A 201 -10.02 -0.76 24.80
CA THR A 201 -9.65 -2.17 24.65
C THR A 201 -9.77 -2.58 23.18
N GLY A 202 -8.79 -3.30 22.64
CA GLY A 202 -8.81 -3.82 21.27
C GLY A 202 -7.89 -3.08 20.28
N LEU A 203 -8.02 -3.41 18.99
CA LEU A 203 -7.26 -2.78 17.90
C LEU A 203 -7.58 -1.27 17.87
N THR A 204 -6.59 -0.44 18.19
CA THR A 204 -6.76 1.01 18.23
C THR A 204 -5.97 1.64 17.10
N ALA A 205 -6.66 2.44 16.29
CA ALA A 205 -6.11 3.36 15.32
C ALA A 205 -5.76 4.68 16.01
N PHE A 206 -4.49 4.95 16.25
CA PHE A 206 -4.07 6.29 16.68
C PHE A 206 -3.90 7.19 15.47
N MET A 207 -4.18 8.46 15.65
CA MET A 207 -4.12 9.48 14.63
C MET A 207 -3.45 10.70 15.24
N SER A 208 -2.14 10.81 15.06
CA SER A 208 -1.41 12.03 15.42
C SER A 208 -1.41 13.00 14.25
N ASP A 209 -1.58 14.29 14.54
CA ASP A 209 -1.61 15.32 13.50
C ASP A 209 -0.35 16.18 13.54
N ASN A 210 0.28 16.33 12.37
CA ASN A 210 1.18 17.45 12.10
C ASN A 210 0.77 18.03 10.76
N PHE A 211 0.26 19.26 10.75
CA PHE A 211 -0.23 19.87 9.52
C PHE A 211 -0.02 21.38 9.48
N ALA A 212 0.13 21.90 8.26
CA ALA A 212 0.30 23.33 8.03
C ALA A 212 -0.45 23.79 6.77
N GLY A 213 -0.88 25.06 6.77
CA GLY A 213 -1.48 25.69 5.60
C GLY A 213 -0.45 26.18 4.57
N LEU A 214 -0.88 26.38 3.34
CA LEU A 214 -0.05 26.92 2.26
C LEU A 214 0.40 28.37 2.56
N ASN A 215 1.66 28.68 2.28
CA ASN A 215 2.21 30.05 2.24
C ASN A 215 1.84 30.95 3.44
N GLY A 216 1.96 30.44 4.67
CA GLY A 216 1.66 31.21 5.89
C GLY A 216 0.16 31.37 6.17
N THR A 217 -0.70 30.62 5.48
CA THR A 217 -2.12 30.49 5.84
C THR A 217 -2.22 29.83 7.20
N THR A 218 -2.75 30.54 8.19
CA THR A 218 -3.13 29.96 9.47
C THR A 218 -4.44 29.22 9.29
N LEU A 219 -4.38 27.89 9.41
CA LEU A 219 -5.59 27.07 9.40
C LEU A 219 -6.22 27.13 10.79
N THR A 220 -7.45 27.63 10.87
CA THR A 220 -8.26 27.63 12.09
C THR A 220 -9.52 26.82 11.83
N ASN A 221 -9.88 25.93 12.76
CA ASN A 221 -11.01 25.00 12.60
C ASN A 221 -10.92 24.14 11.34
N PHE A 222 -9.71 23.68 11.00
CA PHE A 222 -9.51 22.74 9.89
C PHE A 222 -10.26 21.45 10.19
N THR A 223 -10.99 20.93 9.21
CA THR A 223 -11.87 19.78 9.41
C THR A 223 -11.42 18.62 8.54
N ILE A 224 -11.33 17.44 9.15
CA ILE A 224 -11.25 16.18 8.42
C ILE A 224 -12.45 15.30 8.78
N TYR A 225 -12.70 14.32 7.95
CA TYR A 225 -13.64 13.24 8.22
C TYR A 225 -12.93 11.91 8.07
N ILE A 226 -13.26 10.98 8.96
CA ILE A 226 -12.75 9.60 8.94
C ILE A 226 -13.94 8.69 8.74
N ASP A 227 -13.78 7.75 7.83
CA ASP A 227 -14.89 6.88 7.44
C ASP A 227 -14.40 5.48 7.05
N ASN A 228 -15.32 4.52 7.10
CA ASN A 228 -15.19 3.17 6.53
C ASN A 228 -13.93 2.39 6.89
N PHE A 229 -13.73 2.16 8.19
CA PHE A 229 -12.84 1.08 8.62
C PHE A 229 -13.39 -0.23 8.08
N ARG A 230 -12.61 -0.89 7.23
CA ARG A 230 -13.04 -2.08 6.50
C ARG A 230 -11.92 -3.08 6.35
N LEU A 231 -12.27 -4.35 6.47
CA LEU A 231 -11.41 -5.47 6.12
C LEU A 231 -11.71 -5.86 4.68
N ILE A 232 -10.68 -5.88 3.84
CA ILE A 232 -10.76 -6.26 2.43
C ILE A 232 -10.05 -7.59 2.26
N ASP A 233 -10.74 -8.61 1.75
CA ASP A 233 -10.10 -9.82 1.24
C ASP A 233 -9.83 -9.65 -0.26
N THR A 234 -8.56 -9.46 -0.62
CA THR A 234 -8.15 -9.23 -2.01
C THR A 234 -8.15 -10.53 -2.82
N TYR A 235 -8.35 -11.69 -2.21
CA TYR A 235 -8.33 -12.95 -2.96
C TYR A 235 -9.64 -13.18 -3.68
N GLN A 236 -9.58 -13.59 -4.95
CA GLN A 236 -10.78 -13.95 -5.71
C GLN A 236 -11.57 -15.10 -5.05
N THR A 237 -10.86 -16.06 -4.47
CA THR A 237 -11.40 -17.20 -3.71
C THR A 237 -10.46 -17.59 -2.57
N PRO A 238 -10.95 -18.25 -1.50
CA PRO A 238 -10.08 -18.72 -0.40
C PRO A 238 -8.97 -19.70 -0.83
N SER A 239 -9.14 -20.37 -1.98
CA SER A 239 -8.16 -21.30 -2.56
C SER A 239 -7.23 -20.66 -3.58
N THR A 240 -7.31 -19.34 -3.79
CA THR A 240 -6.45 -18.65 -4.75
C THR A 240 -5.00 -18.75 -4.31
N VAL A 241 -4.12 -19.06 -5.26
CA VAL A 241 -2.67 -19.02 -5.10
C VAL A 241 -2.17 -17.74 -5.77
N PRO A 242 -1.66 -16.76 -5.01
CA PRO A 242 -1.24 -15.49 -5.60
C PRO A 242 -0.06 -15.71 -6.56
N VAL A 243 0.04 -14.88 -7.60
CA VAL A 243 1.19 -14.86 -8.50
C VAL A 243 2.03 -13.63 -8.16
N VAL A 244 3.32 -13.83 -7.91
CA VAL A 244 4.28 -12.75 -7.66
C VAL A 244 5.09 -12.49 -8.93
N TYR A 245 5.08 -11.25 -9.39
CA TYR A 245 5.89 -10.78 -10.50
C TYR A 245 7.01 -9.90 -9.95
N HIS A 246 8.26 -10.34 -10.06
CA HIS A 246 9.41 -9.51 -9.72
C HIS A 246 9.55 -8.40 -10.77
N LEU A 247 9.55 -7.15 -10.30
CA LEU A 247 9.63 -5.95 -11.14
C LEU A 247 11.06 -5.42 -11.20
N GLN A 248 11.77 -5.44 -10.07
CA GLN A 248 13.16 -5.01 -9.95
C GLN A 248 13.84 -5.67 -8.74
N SER A 249 15.00 -6.28 -8.97
CA SER A 249 15.85 -6.91 -7.94
C SER A 249 17.33 -6.54 -8.10
N PHE A 250 17.65 -5.56 -8.95
CA PHE A 250 18.99 -4.98 -9.18
C PHE A 250 20.12 -5.94 -9.59
N GLU A 251 19.83 -7.20 -9.87
CA GLU A 251 20.79 -8.22 -10.32
C GLU A 251 21.44 -7.92 -11.68
N SER A 252 20.85 -7.01 -12.47
CA SER A 252 21.38 -6.57 -13.77
C SER A 252 21.88 -5.12 -13.76
N GLY A 253 22.17 -4.58 -12.57
CA GLY A 253 22.58 -3.18 -12.35
C GLY A 253 21.44 -2.32 -11.81
N LEU A 254 21.54 -0.99 -11.94
CA LEU A 254 20.63 -0.03 -11.30
C LEU A 254 19.17 -0.04 -11.79
N GLY A 255 18.78 -0.98 -12.65
CA GLY A 255 17.37 -1.14 -13.03
C GLY A 255 16.74 0.04 -13.76
N GLY A 256 17.55 0.92 -14.36
CA GLY A 256 17.07 2.18 -14.96
C GLY A 256 16.81 3.29 -13.95
N ALA A 257 17.20 3.13 -12.68
CA ALA A 257 17.08 4.18 -11.67
C ALA A 257 17.76 5.47 -12.14
N MET A 258 17.02 6.57 -12.03
CA MET A 258 17.45 7.90 -12.47
C MET A 258 17.68 8.79 -11.26
N ASN A 259 18.88 9.33 -11.14
CA ASN A 259 19.21 10.30 -10.10
C ASN A 259 18.59 11.65 -10.45
N LEU A 260 17.67 12.12 -9.60
CA LEU A 260 16.95 13.37 -9.79
C LEU A 260 17.63 14.54 -9.06
N ALA A 261 18.51 14.24 -8.09
CA ALA A 261 19.28 15.21 -7.32
C ALA A 261 20.81 14.94 -7.38
N PRO A 262 21.44 14.96 -8.57
CA PRO A 262 22.82 14.46 -8.76
C PRO A 262 23.90 15.25 -8.02
N THR A 263 23.60 16.46 -7.57
CA THR A 263 24.52 17.28 -6.77
C THR A 263 24.60 16.83 -5.31
N SER A 264 23.63 16.05 -4.84
CA SER A 264 23.46 15.72 -3.43
C SER A 264 23.05 14.26 -3.20
N THR A 265 23.04 13.45 -4.25
CA THR A 265 22.65 12.04 -4.22
C THR A 265 23.56 11.23 -5.11
N THR A 266 23.97 10.05 -4.64
CA THR A 266 24.64 9.03 -5.46
C THR A 266 23.80 7.77 -5.47
N LEU A 267 23.72 7.12 -6.64
CA LEU A 267 23.09 5.81 -6.80
C LEU A 267 24.17 4.80 -7.12
N SER A 268 24.25 3.74 -6.32
CA SER A 268 25.21 2.64 -6.48
C SER A 268 24.50 1.30 -6.38
N LEU A 269 25.18 0.26 -6.86
CA LEU A 269 24.77 -1.11 -6.60
C LEU A 269 25.49 -1.55 -5.33
N TYR A 270 24.71 -1.95 -4.33
CA TYR A 270 25.24 -2.62 -3.16
C TYR A 270 25.17 -4.14 -3.38
N THR A 271 26.23 -4.86 -3.05
CA THR A 271 26.32 -6.31 -3.21
C THR A 271 26.57 -6.95 -1.85
N THR A 272 25.74 -7.93 -1.49
CA THR A 272 25.90 -8.73 -0.26
C THR A 272 27.27 -9.42 -0.22
N ASN A 273 27.88 -9.48 0.96
CA ASN A 273 29.06 -10.28 1.24
C ASN A 273 28.72 -11.75 1.62
N GLY A 274 27.44 -12.06 1.84
CA GLY A 274 26.91 -13.42 2.05
C GLY A 274 27.26 -14.03 3.41
N GLN A 275 27.59 -13.21 4.40
CA GLN A 275 27.92 -13.62 5.77
C GLN A 275 26.73 -13.59 6.73
N TYR A 276 25.65 -12.87 6.39
CA TYR A 276 24.45 -12.78 7.21
C TYR A 276 23.33 -13.69 6.68
N ASP A 277 22.82 -14.55 7.56
CA ASP A 277 21.58 -15.31 7.34
C ASP A 277 20.49 -14.77 8.29
N PRO A 278 19.44 -14.11 7.76
CA PRO A 278 18.34 -13.59 8.59
C PRO A 278 17.61 -14.67 9.40
N ALA A 279 17.74 -15.95 9.06
CA ALA A 279 17.14 -17.05 9.82
C ALA A 279 17.96 -17.46 11.05
N THR A 280 19.27 -17.16 11.10
CA THR A 280 20.15 -17.61 12.19
C THR A 280 20.82 -16.46 12.96
N ASP A 281 20.90 -15.28 12.37
CA ASP A 281 21.68 -14.18 12.91
C ASP A 281 20.78 -13.17 13.63
N MET A 282 20.89 -13.18 14.97
CA MET A 282 20.46 -12.31 16.10
C MET A 282 19.53 -11.09 15.92
N GLY A 283 19.04 -10.76 14.73
CA GLY A 283 18.00 -9.79 14.46
C GLY A 283 16.60 -10.39 14.59
N VAL A 284 15.61 -9.51 14.67
CA VAL A 284 14.24 -9.93 14.38
C VAL A 284 14.15 -10.07 12.87
N ALA A 285 14.03 -11.31 12.39
CA ALA A 285 14.04 -11.63 10.97
C ALA A 285 13.09 -10.69 10.21
N GLY A 286 13.64 -9.94 9.25
CA GLY A 286 12.87 -9.03 8.40
C GLY A 286 12.58 -7.65 8.98
N ILE A 287 13.05 -7.30 10.19
CA ILE A 287 12.67 -6.04 10.86
C ILE A 287 13.89 -5.22 11.28
N TYR A 288 14.81 -5.79 12.05
CA TYR A 288 16.03 -5.07 12.45
C TYR A 288 17.18 -6.00 12.87
N THR A 289 18.42 -5.54 12.72
CA THR A 289 19.58 -6.17 13.37
C THR A 289 19.65 -5.77 14.85
N GLY A 290 19.94 -6.74 15.73
CA GLY A 290 20.03 -6.52 17.18
C GLY A 290 21.43 -6.83 17.72
N GLY A 291 21.93 -6.00 18.64
CA GLY A 291 23.12 -6.29 19.45
C GLY A 291 24.37 -5.42 19.23
N TYR A 292 25.13 -5.22 20.31
CA TYR A 292 26.44 -4.56 20.39
C TYR A 292 27.57 -5.38 19.73
N PRO A 293 28.67 -4.73 19.30
CA PRO A 293 28.75 -3.88 18.12
C PRO A 293 28.96 -4.75 16.88
N ASN A 294 27.96 -4.87 16.01
CA ASN A 294 28.22 -5.39 14.68
C ASN A 294 29.05 -4.33 13.93
N THR A 295 30.09 -4.75 13.22
CA THR A 295 30.71 -3.86 12.23
C THR A 295 29.72 -3.66 11.10
N LEU A 296 29.73 -2.49 10.45
CA LEU A 296 28.89 -2.20 9.27
C LEU A 296 28.97 -3.34 8.23
N GLU A 297 30.13 -4.00 8.13
CA GLU A 297 30.37 -5.18 7.28
C GLU A 297 29.43 -6.36 7.58
N GLN A 298 29.09 -6.63 8.85
CA GLN A 298 28.21 -7.76 9.23
C GLN A 298 26.72 -7.46 9.01
N GLU A 299 26.32 -6.19 9.09
CA GLU A 299 24.92 -5.78 8.89
C GLU A 299 24.61 -5.49 7.41
N SER A 300 25.64 -5.35 6.59
CA SER A 300 25.50 -4.89 5.21
C SER A 300 24.69 -5.84 4.32
N ASP A 301 24.69 -7.14 4.62
CA ASP A 301 23.84 -8.13 3.96
C ASP A 301 22.34 -7.97 4.26
N PHE A 302 21.99 -7.36 5.39
CA PHE A 302 20.61 -7.04 5.72
C PHE A 302 20.01 -5.98 4.77
N ALA A 303 20.84 -5.29 3.97
CA ALA A 303 20.37 -4.43 2.88
C ALA A 303 19.76 -5.20 1.70
N VAL A 304 20.20 -6.44 1.46
CA VAL A 304 19.72 -7.28 0.35
C VAL A 304 18.59 -8.18 0.84
N THR A 305 17.47 -8.13 0.14
CA THR A 305 16.21 -8.79 0.52
C THR A 305 15.83 -9.89 -0.47
N ASP A 306 16.28 -9.78 -1.72
CA ASP A 306 16.18 -10.79 -2.77
C ASP A 306 17.49 -10.81 -3.59
N GLY A 307 17.95 -11.99 -4.00
CA GLY A 307 19.16 -12.13 -4.81
C GLY A 307 20.47 -11.77 -4.08
N THR A 308 21.32 -11.00 -4.75
CA THR A 308 22.67 -10.64 -4.28
C THR A 308 22.92 -9.13 -4.27
N ASN A 309 22.01 -8.33 -4.82
CA ASN A 309 22.20 -6.90 -4.96
C ASN A 309 20.99 -6.08 -4.49
N ALA A 310 21.25 -4.86 -4.04
CA ALA A 310 20.24 -3.84 -3.76
C ALA A 310 20.66 -2.51 -4.37
N LEU A 311 19.70 -1.61 -4.58
CA LEU A 311 20.00 -0.22 -4.93
C LEU A 311 20.41 0.53 -3.67
N GLU A 312 21.63 1.04 -3.64
CA GLU A 312 22.13 1.94 -2.60
C GLU A 312 21.95 3.39 -3.04
N VAL A 313 21.43 4.20 -2.13
CA VAL A 313 21.13 5.61 -2.33
C VAL A 313 21.80 6.40 -1.22
N ASP A 314 22.91 7.02 -1.55
CA ASP A 314 23.66 7.91 -0.66
C ASP A 314 23.15 9.34 -0.82
N VAL A 315 22.53 9.88 0.23
CA VAL A 315 22.08 11.28 0.26
C VAL A 315 23.07 12.11 1.08
N THR A 316 23.66 13.12 0.45
CA THR A 316 24.59 14.09 1.06
C THR A 316 23.96 15.48 1.19
N ALA A 317 22.68 15.62 0.83
CA ALA A 317 21.94 16.88 0.85
C ALA A 317 21.76 17.44 2.27
N PRO A 318 21.98 18.74 2.51
CA PRO A 318 21.49 19.40 3.70
C PRO A 318 19.96 19.54 3.62
N TYR A 319 19.24 19.16 4.69
CA TYR A 319 17.83 19.45 5.01
C TYR A 319 16.83 19.61 3.84
N TYR A 320 15.87 18.67 3.74
CA TYR A 320 14.77 18.63 2.76
C TYR A 320 15.21 18.52 1.30
N SER A 321 15.35 17.29 0.79
CA SER A 321 15.58 17.03 -0.64
C SER A 321 14.32 16.43 -1.29
N TYR A 322 13.59 17.27 -2.01
CA TYR A 322 12.51 16.82 -2.87
C TYR A 322 13.09 16.11 -4.10
N ASP A 323 12.55 14.92 -4.41
CA ASP A 323 12.92 14.04 -5.53
C ASP A 323 14.42 13.66 -5.59
N VAL A 324 14.79 12.62 -4.84
CA VAL A 324 16.15 12.05 -4.76
C VAL A 324 16.46 11.21 -6.00
N PHE A 325 15.60 10.23 -6.28
CA PHE A 325 15.73 9.37 -7.45
C PHE A 325 14.36 8.88 -7.92
N SER A 326 14.35 8.23 -9.08
CA SER A 326 13.18 7.51 -9.55
C SER A 326 13.53 6.16 -10.16
N LEU A 327 12.57 5.25 -10.14
CA LEU A 327 12.67 3.91 -10.70
C LEU A 327 11.57 3.72 -11.75
N PRO A 328 11.92 3.54 -13.04
CA PRO A 328 10.96 3.26 -14.08
C PRO A 328 10.54 1.79 -14.07
N PHE A 329 9.27 1.54 -14.37
CA PHE A 329 8.68 0.20 -14.50
C PHE A 329 8.20 -0.09 -15.93
N ALA A 330 8.67 0.68 -16.91
CA ALA A 330 8.37 0.47 -18.33
C ALA A 330 8.70 -0.97 -18.76
N GLY A 331 7.78 -1.63 -19.46
CA GLY A 331 7.92 -3.00 -19.94
C GLY A 331 7.79 -4.09 -18.86
N THR A 332 7.59 -3.74 -17.59
CA THR A 332 7.34 -4.72 -16.51
C THR A 332 5.87 -5.14 -16.48
N ARG A 333 5.52 -6.09 -15.58
CA ARG A 333 4.12 -6.48 -15.38
C ARG A 333 3.26 -5.33 -14.85
N LEU A 334 3.82 -4.40 -14.09
CA LEU A 334 3.10 -3.22 -13.61
C LEU A 334 2.63 -2.34 -14.79
N ASP A 335 3.51 -2.06 -15.74
CA ASP A 335 3.18 -1.32 -16.97
C ASP A 335 2.10 -2.02 -17.80
N GLN A 336 2.21 -3.34 -17.93
CA GLN A 336 1.18 -4.13 -18.61
C GLN A 336 -0.18 -4.01 -17.92
N VAL A 337 -0.25 -4.24 -16.60
CA VAL A 337 -1.52 -4.18 -15.84
C VAL A 337 -2.15 -2.79 -15.92
N LEU A 338 -1.36 -1.73 -15.76
CA LEU A 338 -1.86 -0.35 -15.84
C LEU A 338 -2.33 0.02 -17.26
N SER A 339 -1.77 -0.60 -18.31
CA SER A 339 -2.20 -0.40 -19.69
C SER A 339 -3.54 -1.07 -20.05
N LEU A 340 -4.07 -1.98 -19.20
CA LEU A 340 -5.30 -2.72 -19.49
C LEU A 340 -6.59 -1.91 -19.25
N GLY A 341 -6.50 -0.73 -18.64
CA GLY A 341 -7.69 0.09 -18.32
C GLY A 341 -8.64 -0.58 -17.32
N LEU A 342 -8.09 -1.34 -16.36
CA LEU A 342 -8.85 -2.04 -15.32
C LEU A 342 -9.61 -1.06 -14.42
N THR A 343 -10.75 -1.50 -13.89
CA THR A 343 -11.50 -0.74 -12.88
C THR A 343 -10.78 -0.75 -11.53
N PRO A 344 -11.08 0.18 -10.60
CA PRO A 344 -10.57 0.12 -9.23
C PRO A 344 -10.84 -1.23 -8.55
N ALA A 345 -12.00 -1.84 -8.79
CA ALA A 345 -12.34 -3.18 -8.29
C ALA A 345 -11.30 -4.23 -8.69
N GLN A 346 -10.88 -4.18 -9.96
CA GLN A 346 -9.95 -5.12 -10.54
C GLN A 346 -8.50 -4.80 -10.11
N LEU A 347 -8.15 -3.52 -9.99
CA LEU A 347 -6.84 -3.06 -9.51
C LEU A 347 -6.61 -3.40 -8.04
N ALA A 348 -7.66 -3.54 -7.23
CA ALA A 348 -7.56 -3.96 -5.83
C ALA A 348 -7.02 -5.40 -5.64
N HIS A 349 -6.98 -6.21 -6.70
CA HIS A 349 -6.33 -7.53 -6.70
C HIS A 349 -4.82 -7.49 -7.00
N TYR A 350 -4.27 -6.30 -7.25
CA TYR A 350 -2.86 -6.10 -7.53
C TYR A 350 -2.22 -5.29 -6.41
N THR A 351 -1.25 -5.88 -5.73
CA THR A 351 -0.52 -5.25 -4.62
C THR A 351 0.93 -5.03 -5.03
N LEU A 352 1.35 -3.77 -5.10
CA LEU A 352 2.74 -3.39 -5.30
C LEU A 352 3.47 -3.38 -3.96
N ARG A 353 4.62 -4.05 -3.89
CA ARG A 353 5.49 -4.10 -2.71
C ARG A 353 6.93 -3.81 -3.05
N TRP A 354 7.67 -3.30 -2.07
CA TRP A 354 9.12 -3.15 -2.13
C TRP A 354 9.68 -3.08 -0.71
N ASP A 355 10.95 -3.42 -0.57
CA ASP A 355 11.64 -3.41 0.71
C ASP A 355 12.59 -2.21 0.75
N VAL A 356 12.64 -1.54 1.90
CA VAL A 356 13.58 -0.45 2.17
C VAL A 356 14.34 -0.78 3.43
N THR A 357 15.67 -0.76 3.33
CA THR A 357 16.55 -0.88 4.48
C THR A 357 17.19 0.48 4.78
N THR A 358 17.05 0.94 6.02
CA THR A 358 17.52 2.24 6.48
C THR A 358 18.61 2.08 7.56
N PRO A 359 19.59 2.99 7.63
CA PRO A 359 20.68 2.89 8.59
C PRO A 359 20.27 3.38 9.97
N MET A 360 21.05 2.98 10.97
CA MET A 360 20.88 3.41 12.35
C MET A 360 21.10 4.93 12.47
N VAL A 361 20.17 5.62 13.13
CA VAL A 361 20.38 6.95 13.71
C VAL A 361 20.92 6.79 15.12
N PRO A 362 22.13 7.27 15.41
CA PRO A 362 22.59 7.40 16.79
C PRO A 362 21.67 8.38 17.51
N ILE A 363 21.07 7.99 18.64
CA ILE A 363 20.30 8.90 19.51
C ILE A 363 21.29 9.97 20.01
N ALA A 364 21.38 11.09 19.29
CA ALA A 364 22.48 12.02 19.51
C ALA A 364 22.39 12.77 20.84
N ASN A 365 21.20 12.88 21.47
CA ASN A 365 21.03 13.62 22.72
C ASN A 365 19.76 13.24 23.50
N GLY A 366 19.59 11.97 23.89
CA GLY A 366 18.53 11.57 24.85
C GLY A 366 17.10 12.01 24.50
N GLY A 367 16.83 12.31 23.23
CA GLY A 367 15.57 12.83 22.76
C GLY A 367 14.57 11.70 22.56
N SER A 368 13.44 11.79 23.27
CA SER A 368 12.20 11.19 22.81
C SER A 368 11.77 11.93 21.54
N ASP A 369 11.72 11.19 20.44
CA ASP A 369 10.84 11.45 19.30
C ASP A 369 11.23 12.41 18.16
N GLY A 370 12.50 12.41 17.73
CA GLY A 370 12.98 13.30 16.67
C GLY A 370 13.56 12.67 15.40
N ASP A 371 13.83 11.36 15.39
CA ASP A 371 14.67 10.74 14.37
C ASP A 371 13.87 9.85 13.41
N TYR A 372 12.88 10.42 12.72
CA TYR A 372 12.17 9.74 11.64
C TYR A 372 12.69 10.19 10.27
N ILE A 373 12.78 9.22 9.36
CA ILE A 373 13.11 9.46 7.95
C ILE A 373 11.78 9.58 7.23
N GLN A 374 11.59 10.67 6.51
CA GLN A 374 10.45 10.78 5.63
C GLN A 374 10.85 10.49 4.16
N ILE A 375 10.66 9.24 3.70
CA ILE A 375 10.62 8.81 2.31
C ILE A 375 9.23 9.02 1.70
N ASP A 376 9.18 9.88 0.70
CA ASP A 376 7.97 10.14 -0.04
C ASP A 376 7.98 9.38 -1.35
N TYR A 377 6.87 8.70 -1.64
CA TYR A 377 6.69 8.00 -2.91
C TYR A 377 5.79 8.84 -3.80
N ASN A 378 6.26 9.17 -5.01
CA ASN A 378 5.54 10.02 -5.96
C ASN A 378 5.47 9.32 -7.32
N SER A 379 4.41 9.50 -8.10
CA SER A 379 4.54 9.30 -9.55
C SER A 379 5.30 10.50 -10.13
N ILE A 380 6.36 10.29 -10.92
CA ILE A 380 7.04 11.38 -11.63
C ILE A 380 5.99 12.16 -12.45
N ASN A 381 5.85 13.47 -12.24
CA ASN A 381 4.86 14.38 -12.85
C ASN A 381 3.45 14.45 -12.22
N GLY A 382 3.32 14.33 -10.89
CA GLY A 382 2.30 15.16 -10.20
C GLY A 382 1.24 14.46 -9.36
N SER A 383 1.45 13.22 -8.90
CA SER A 383 0.64 12.65 -7.81
C SER A 383 1.58 12.08 -6.76
N VAL A 384 1.50 12.62 -5.54
CA VAL A 384 2.12 12.00 -4.36
C VAL A 384 1.31 10.73 -4.08
N LEU A 385 1.94 9.63 -3.72
CA LEU A 385 1.19 8.46 -3.28
C LEU A 385 0.55 8.77 -1.91
N PRO A 386 -0.63 8.21 -1.60
CA PRO A 386 -1.35 8.50 -0.35
C PRO A 386 -0.58 8.14 0.93
N MET A 387 0.54 7.43 0.81
CA MET A 387 1.38 7.00 1.90
C MET A 387 2.73 7.72 1.83
N SER A 388 3.10 8.36 2.94
CA SER A 388 4.51 8.58 3.24
C SER A 388 4.86 7.73 4.45
N THR A 389 5.99 7.04 4.35
CA THR A 389 6.82 6.59 5.47
C THR A 389 6.37 5.63 6.55
N GLY A 390 7.28 4.70 6.82
CA GLY A 390 7.49 4.09 8.11
C GLY A 390 8.35 5.00 9.01
N ARG A 391 7.97 5.07 10.28
CA ARG A 391 8.77 5.68 11.34
C ARG A 391 9.66 4.60 11.93
N ARG A 392 10.95 4.94 12.07
CA ARG A 392 11.91 4.11 12.80
C ARG A 392 11.49 3.96 14.26
N GLN A 393 11.39 2.74 14.75
CA GLN A 393 11.19 2.52 16.18
C GLN A 393 12.52 2.80 16.90
N SER A 394 12.67 4.00 17.48
CA SER A 394 13.80 4.28 18.38
C SER A 394 13.59 3.55 19.70
N THR A 395 13.92 2.26 19.74
CA THR A 395 14.12 1.58 21.02
C THR A 395 15.57 1.75 21.45
N VAL A 396 15.78 1.92 22.76
CA VAL A 396 17.11 2.08 23.40
C VAL A 396 18.05 0.89 23.15
N THR A 397 17.58 -0.16 22.47
CA THR A 397 18.26 -1.44 22.22
C THR A 397 18.48 -1.76 20.75
N GLN A 398 17.92 -1.00 19.81
CA GLN A 398 18.11 -1.28 18.37
C GLN A 398 19.42 -0.64 17.89
N ILE A 399 20.39 -1.50 17.56
CA ILE A 399 21.70 -1.13 17.02
C ILE A 399 21.79 -1.79 15.64
N GLY A 400 21.78 -0.97 14.58
CA GLY A 400 21.99 -1.40 13.20
C GLY A 400 20.89 -1.06 12.19
N LEU A 401 20.84 -1.80 11.06
CA LEU A 401 19.91 -1.56 9.95
C LEU A 401 18.46 -1.94 10.33
N GLN A 402 17.48 -1.18 9.81
CA GLN A 402 16.06 -1.48 9.91
C GLN A 402 15.49 -1.72 8.52
N ARG A 403 14.69 -2.78 8.35
CA ARG A 403 14.01 -3.11 7.10
C ARG A 403 12.52 -2.89 7.26
N GLU A 404 11.92 -2.27 6.27
CA GLU A 404 10.48 -2.07 6.17
C GLU A 404 10.01 -2.53 4.80
N THR A 405 8.95 -3.33 4.76
CA THR A 405 8.27 -3.69 3.51
C THR A 405 7.08 -2.77 3.33
N TYR A 406 7.13 -1.97 2.26
CA TYR A 406 6.05 -1.10 1.86
C TYR A 406 5.11 -1.85 0.93
N SER A 407 3.83 -1.53 1.01
CA SER A 407 2.79 -2.24 0.28
C SER A 407 1.60 -1.32 0.01
N LEU A 408 1.08 -1.37 -1.21
CA LEU A 408 -0.13 -0.68 -1.61
C LEU A 408 -0.89 -1.50 -2.64
N THR A 409 -2.22 -1.43 -2.62
CA THR A 409 -3.02 -1.97 -3.73
C THR A 409 -3.18 -0.90 -4.79
N LEU A 410 -3.19 -1.31 -6.07
CA LEU A 410 -3.15 -0.35 -7.18
C LEU A 410 -4.41 0.53 -7.28
N ASP A 411 -5.53 0.14 -6.67
CA ASP A 411 -6.75 0.94 -6.63
C ASP A 411 -6.65 2.18 -5.71
N GLN A 412 -5.64 2.24 -4.85
CA GLN A 412 -5.37 3.41 -4.01
C GLN A 412 -4.65 4.53 -4.75
N ILE A 413 -4.12 4.26 -5.94
CA ILE A 413 -3.32 5.23 -6.68
C ILE A 413 -4.21 5.90 -7.72
N PRO A 414 -4.49 7.21 -7.59
CA PRO A 414 -5.38 7.91 -8.52
C PRO A 414 -4.81 7.97 -9.93
N TYR A 415 -3.49 8.04 -10.05
CA TYR A 415 -2.79 8.18 -11.30
C TYR A 415 -1.37 7.61 -11.23
N PHE A 416 -1.01 6.82 -12.23
CA PHE A 416 0.38 6.48 -12.52
C PHE A 416 0.85 7.26 -13.75
N ALA A 417 2.12 7.65 -13.75
CA ALA A 417 2.78 8.08 -14.98
C ALA A 417 2.68 6.99 -16.06
N SER A 418 2.73 7.39 -17.33
CA SER A 418 2.82 6.46 -18.46
C SER A 418 4.11 6.77 -19.24
N PRO A 419 5.12 5.88 -19.22
CA PRO A 419 5.16 4.60 -18.49
C PRO A 419 5.22 4.78 -16.96
N PRO A 420 4.83 3.76 -16.16
CA PRO A 420 4.83 3.86 -14.70
C PRO A 420 6.23 4.01 -14.14
N SER A 421 6.34 4.84 -13.11
CA SER A 421 7.58 5.10 -12.39
C SER A 421 7.27 5.51 -10.96
N LEU A 422 8.12 5.10 -10.02
CA LEU A 422 8.11 5.61 -8.65
C LEU A 422 9.26 6.59 -8.47
N GLY A 423 8.96 7.79 -8.03
CA GLY A 423 9.89 8.78 -7.50
C GLY A 423 9.98 8.64 -5.99
N PHE A 424 11.16 8.89 -5.46
CA PHE A 424 11.48 8.80 -4.05
C PHE A 424 12.03 10.15 -3.62
N SER A 425 11.36 10.84 -2.71
CA SER A 425 11.91 12.04 -2.06
C SER A 425 12.32 11.73 -0.63
N TYR A 426 13.25 12.51 -0.11
CA TYR A 426 13.73 12.38 1.26
C TYR A 426 13.57 13.73 1.96
N SER A 427 12.78 13.77 3.02
CA SER A 427 12.74 14.91 3.93
C SER A 427 13.26 14.51 5.31
N GLN A 428 14.26 15.28 5.77
CA GLN A 428 14.70 15.28 7.16
C GLN A 428 13.90 16.35 7.92
N PRO A 429 13.19 16.01 9.00
CA PRO A 429 12.58 17.01 9.86
C PRO A 429 13.69 17.88 10.47
N GLY A 430 13.48 19.20 10.42
CA GLY A 430 14.50 20.22 10.67
C GLY A 430 15.04 20.34 12.10
N TYR A 431 15.61 19.29 12.68
CA TYR A 431 16.39 19.37 13.91
C TYR A 431 17.87 19.67 13.58
N PRO A 432 18.34 20.93 13.68
CA PRO A 432 19.67 21.38 13.27
C PRO A 432 20.86 20.66 13.93
N SER A 433 20.61 19.84 14.95
CA SER A 433 21.63 19.14 15.73
C SER A 433 21.87 17.68 15.33
N ALA A 434 21.03 17.07 14.49
CA ALA A 434 21.28 15.73 14.01
C ALA A 434 22.19 15.81 12.78
N THR A 435 23.50 15.75 12.99
CA THR A 435 24.45 15.47 11.90
C THR A 435 24.37 13.99 11.59
N TRP A 436 23.42 13.62 10.74
CA TRP A 436 23.45 12.34 10.06
C TRP A 436 24.69 12.39 9.17
N GLY A 437 25.74 11.65 9.51
CA GLY A 437 26.79 11.37 8.54
C GLY A 437 26.17 10.69 7.32
N ASN A 438 26.76 10.85 6.13
CA ASN A 438 26.33 10.17 4.90
C ASN A 438 25.84 8.75 5.21
N SER A 439 24.54 8.54 5.06
CA SER A 439 23.84 7.36 5.53
C SER A 439 23.12 6.74 4.33
N PRO A 440 23.60 5.59 3.80
CA PRO A 440 23.01 4.97 2.63
C PRO A 440 21.64 4.37 2.95
N PHE A 441 20.69 4.58 2.06
CA PHE A 441 19.43 3.86 2.01
C PHE A 441 19.52 2.72 1.01
N PHE A 442 18.90 1.59 1.30
CA PHE A 442 18.86 0.47 0.37
C PHE A 442 17.44 0.16 -0.04
N PHE A 443 17.22 -0.03 -1.34
CA PHE A 443 15.94 -0.38 -1.93
C PHE A 443 16.07 -1.69 -2.69
N ASP A 444 15.12 -2.60 -2.50
CA ASP A 444 15.18 -3.92 -3.12
C ASP A 444 13.79 -4.58 -3.25
N ASN A 445 13.73 -5.69 -4.00
CA ASN A 445 12.59 -6.61 -4.08
C ASN A 445 11.25 -5.95 -4.44
N PHE A 446 11.29 -5.08 -5.45
CA PHE A 446 10.09 -4.49 -6.04
C PHE A 446 9.30 -5.60 -6.75
N ARG A 447 8.08 -5.82 -6.30
CA ARG A 447 7.23 -6.92 -6.77
C ARG A 447 5.78 -6.52 -6.88
N LEU A 448 5.08 -7.11 -7.85
CA LEU A 448 3.64 -7.02 -8.00
C LEU A 448 3.01 -8.36 -7.64
N ILE A 449 2.12 -8.37 -6.66
CA ILE A 449 1.38 -9.56 -6.24
C ILE A 449 -0.02 -9.49 -6.85
N ASN A 450 -0.38 -10.50 -7.63
CA ASN A 450 -1.73 -10.67 -8.18
C ASN A 450 -2.47 -11.73 -7.36
N THR A 451 -3.53 -11.32 -6.67
CA THR A 451 -4.37 -12.16 -5.79
C THR A 451 -5.66 -12.63 -6.47
N ALA A 452 -5.83 -12.32 -7.75
CA ALA A 452 -6.88 -12.85 -8.62
C ALA A 452 -6.33 -13.24 -10.01
N PRO A 453 -5.26 -14.06 -10.09
CA PRO A 453 -4.69 -14.45 -11.37
C PRO A 453 -5.69 -15.30 -12.16
N GLN A 454 -5.86 -15.02 -13.45
CA GLN A 454 -6.59 -15.94 -14.32
C GLN A 454 -5.68 -17.12 -14.64
N TYR A 455 -5.98 -18.26 -14.02
CA TYR A 455 -5.29 -19.49 -14.36
C TYR A 455 -5.67 -19.92 -15.79
N THR A 456 -4.65 -20.19 -16.59
CA THR A 456 -4.86 -20.75 -17.93
C THR A 456 -5.45 -22.15 -17.82
N TYR A 457 -6.74 -22.28 -18.16
CA TYR A 457 -7.47 -23.54 -18.16
C TYR A 457 -8.13 -23.77 -19.51
N ILE A 458 -8.03 -25.01 -20.03
CA ILE A 458 -8.67 -25.40 -21.30
C ILE A 458 -10.18 -25.50 -21.07
N THR A 459 -10.93 -24.57 -21.65
CA THR A 459 -12.40 -24.52 -21.54
C THR A 459 -13.09 -25.36 -22.61
N SER A 460 -12.44 -25.61 -23.74
CA SER A 460 -12.94 -26.56 -24.74
C SER A 460 -11.83 -27.15 -25.59
N GLN A 461 -12.08 -28.35 -26.14
CA GLN A 461 -11.17 -29.03 -27.06
C GLN A 461 -11.95 -29.79 -28.13
N SER A 462 -11.43 -29.82 -29.36
CA SER A 462 -11.94 -30.66 -30.44
C SER A 462 -10.78 -31.26 -31.25
N TYR A 463 -10.85 -32.55 -31.54
CA TYR A 463 -9.84 -33.25 -32.36
C TYR A 463 -10.44 -33.74 -33.67
N ASN A 464 -9.78 -33.43 -34.78
CA ASN A 464 -10.10 -33.96 -36.10
C ASN A 464 -9.08 -35.05 -36.48
N PRO A 465 -9.48 -36.34 -36.47
CA PRO A 465 -8.56 -37.44 -36.78
C PRO A 465 -8.14 -37.48 -38.25
N ALA A 466 -8.93 -36.90 -39.17
CA ALA A 466 -8.60 -36.90 -40.60
C ALA A 466 -7.45 -35.92 -40.92
N THR A 467 -7.36 -34.81 -40.18
CA THR A 467 -6.31 -33.79 -40.35
C THR A 467 -5.24 -33.83 -39.27
N MET A 468 -5.40 -34.70 -38.26
CA MET A 468 -4.55 -34.77 -37.07
C MET A 468 -4.38 -33.41 -36.40
N GLN A 469 -5.47 -32.65 -36.32
CA GLN A 469 -5.48 -31.32 -35.71
C GLN A 469 -6.32 -31.32 -34.45
N ILE A 470 -5.80 -30.67 -33.42
CA ILE A 470 -6.56 -30.33 -32.22
C ILE A 470 -6.78 -28.82 -32.18
N THR A 471 -8.02 -28.41 -31.92
CA THR A 471 -8.37 -27.04 -31.56
C THR A 471 -8.56 -26.99 -30.06
N LEU A 472 -7.83 -26.09 -29.41
CA LEU A 472 -7.92 -25.82 -27.98
C LEU A 472 -8.46 -24.41 -27.80
N THR A 473 -9.40 -24.23 -26.87
CA THR A 473 -9.77 -22.92 -26.33
C THR A 473 -9.46 -22.92 -24.85
N TRP A 474 -8.82 -21.86 -24.37
CA TRP A 474 -8.47 -21.69 -22.97
C TRP A 474 -8.77 -20.28 -22.47
N LEU A 475 -8.93 -20.14 -21.16
CA LEU A 475 -8.91 -18.83 -20.49
C LEU A 475 -7.52 -18.21 -20.64
N SER A 476 -7.47 -17.02 -21.18
CA SER A 476 -6.23 -16.28 -21.41
C SER A 476 -6.25 -14.91 -20.75
N GLU A 477 -5.08 -14.48 -20.31
CA GLU A 477 -4.82 -13.13 -19.82
C GLU A 477 -4.65 -12.19 -21.03
N PRO A 478 -5.23 -10.98 -21.01
CA PRO A 478 -4.98 -9.97 -22.02
C PRO A 478 -3.49 -9.67 -22.21
N SER A 479 -3.07 -9.41 -23.45
CA SER A 479 -1.68 -9.11 -23.82
C SER A 479 -0.64 -10.21 -23.52
N GLN A 480 -1.06 -11.36 -23.02
CA GLN A 480 -0.20 -12.50 -22.75
C GLN A 480 0.09 -13.28 -24.04
N MET A 481 1.34 -13.77 -24.17
CA MET A 481 1.72 -14.68 -25.24
C MET A 481 1.66 -16.11 -24.72
N TYR A 482 1.30 -17.05 -25.60
CA TYR A 482 1.16 -18.47 -25.25
C TYR A 482 1.97 -19.36 -26.18
N SER A 483 2.35 -20.51 -25.65
CA SER A 483 2.85 -21.65 -26.41
C SER A 483 2.05 -22.90 -26.09
N ILE A 484 1.82 -23.72 -27.11
CA ILE A 484 1.30 -25.08 -26.95
C ILE A 484 2.49 -26.01 -27.08
N ARG A 485 2.78 -26.76 -26.02
CA ARG A 485 3.86 -27.73 -25.97
C ARG A 485 3.32 -29.15 -25.96
N PHE A 486 4.10 -30.07 -26.48
CA PHE A 486 3.81 -31.48 -26.56
C PHE A 486 4.91 -32.29 -25.89
N SER A 487 4.52 -33.45 -25.38
CA SER A 487 5.44 -34.52 -24.98
C SER A 487 4.79 -35.87 -25.21
N SER A 488 5.56 -36.85 -25.69
CA SER A 488 5.09 -38.24 -25.76
C SER A 488 5.05 -38.92 -24.37
N ASN A 489 5.70 -38.32 -23.36
CA ASN A 489 5.80 -38.88 -22.01
C ASN A 489 5.90 -37.77 -20.95
N LEU A 490 5.01 -37.77 -19.96
CA LEU A 490 5.03 -36.79 -18.86
C LEU A 490 6.38 -36.71 -18.13
N SER A 491 7.12 -37.82 -18.01
CA SER A 491 8.42 -37.83 -17.32
C SER A 491 9.55 -37.17 -18.10
N ALA A 492 9.41 -36.99 -19.42
CA ALA A 492 10.41 -36.34 -20.28
C ALA A 492 10.28 -34.81 -20.31
N GLY A 493 9.26 -34.25 -19.66
CA GLY A 493 8.94 -32.83 -19.72
C GLY A 493 8.36 -32.39 -21.08
N PHE A 494 7.89 -31.14 -21.14
CA PHE A 494 7.28 -30.54 -22.34
C PHE A 494 8.31 -29.72 -23.13
N THR A 495 9.17 -30.42 -23.88
CA THR A 495 10.31 -29.82 -24.60
C THR A 495 9.98 -29.40 -26.04
N SER A 496 9.01 -30.05 -26.68
CA SER A 496 8.63 -29.73 -28.06
C SER A 496 7.47 -28.74 -28.13
N SER A 497 7.60 -27.66 -28.91
CA SER A 497 6.53 -26.69 -29.14
C SER A 497 5.77 -27.04 -30.43
N LEU A 498 4.45 -27.15 -30.33
CA LEU A 498 3.55 -27.30 -31.49
C LEU A 498 3.20 -25.93 -32.09
N ALA A 499 3.12 -24.92 -31.23
CA ALA A 499 2.95 -23.53 -31.61
C ALA A 499 3.52 -22.63 -30.50
N SER A 500 4.13 -21.52 -30.90
CA SER A 500 4.68 -20.49 -30.02
C SER A 500 4.18 -19.12 -30.45
N ASN A 501 4.37 -18.13 -29.58
CA ASN A 501 4.01 -16.74 -29.84
C ASN A 501 2.53 -16.60 -30.28
N ILE A 502 1.65 -17.34 -29.60
CA ILE A 502 0.20 -17.24 -29.80
C ILE A 502 -0.26 -16.02 -29.00
N PRO A 503 -0.67 -14.91 -29.64
CA PRO A 503 -1.19 -13.77 -28.91
C PRO A 503 -2.52 -14.12 -28.25
N SER A 504 -2.75 -13.58 -27.06
CA SER A 504 -4.03 -13.67 -26.37
C SER A 504 -5.18 -13.15 -27.24
N GLY A 505 -6.33 -13.84 -27.19
CA GLY A 505 -7.59 -13.37 -27.77
C GLY A 505 -8.41 -12.47 -26.83
N GLY A 506 -7.85 -12.03 -25.70
CA GLY A 506 -8.57 -11.42 -24.58
C GLY A 506 -8.82 -12.47 -23.51
N ASP A 507 -10.04 -12.55 -22.98
CA ASP A 507 -10.39 -13.52 -21.92
C ASP A 507 -10.30 -14.99 -22.38
N HIS A 508 -10.35 -15.23 -23.69
CA HIS A 508 -10.22 -16.55 -24.27
C HIS A 508 -9.30 -16.52 -25.49
N THR A 509 -8.47 -17.55 -25.62
CA THR A 509 -7.66 -17.77 -26.81
C THR A 509 -8.03 -19.12 -27.40
N THR A 510 -8.23 -19.14 -28.72
CA THR A 510 -8.48 -20.37 -29.48
C THR A 510 -7.35 -20.58 -30.48
N LYS A 511 -6.77 -21.78 -30.48
CA LYS A 511 -5.73 -22.15 -31.45
C LYS A 511 -5.90 -23.60 -31.91
N THR A 512 -5.79 -23.78 -33.22
CA THR A 512 -5.65 -25.10 -33.85
C THR A 512 -4.18 -25.41 -34.11
N VAL A 513 -3.74 -26.59 -33.71
CA VAL A 513 -2.37 -27.10 -33.96
C VAL A 513 -2.42 -28.53 -34.51
N SER A 514 -1.44 -28.88 -35.32
CA SER A 514 -1.23 -30.27 -35.75
C SER A 514 -0.50 -31.04 -34.66
N VAL A 515 -1.00 -32.23 -34.33
CA VAL A 515 -0.38 -33.12 -33.35
C VAL A 515 0.47 -34.20 -34.05
N PRO A 516 1.62 -34.60 -33.48
CA PRO A 516 2.38 -35.73 -33.98
C PRO A 516 1.55 -37.02 -33.97
N SER A 517 1.91 -37.99 -34.82
CA SER A 517 1.29 -39.32 -34.79
C SER A 517 1.57 -40.03 -33.47
N GLY A 518 0.53 -40.71 -32.93
CA GLY A 518 0.63 -41.50 -31.70
C GLY A 518 -0.06 -40.82 -30.51
N SER A 519 0.21 -41.35 -29.32
CA SER A 519 -0.32 -40.79 -28.07
C SER A 519 0.69 -39.83 -27.44
N GLY A 520 0.18 -38.81 -26.75
CA GLY A 520 1.01 -37.90 -25.98
C GLY A 520 0.18 -36.94 -25.14
N PHE A 521 0.89 -35.99 -24.55
CA PHE A 521 0.38 -34.99 -23.63
C PHE A 521 0.63 -33.61 -24.22
N MET A 522 -0.28 -32.68 -23.97
CA MET A 522 -0.13 -31.28 -24.35
C MET A 522 -0.27 -30.38 -23.13
N ARG A 523 0.45 -29.26 -23.17
CA ARG A 523 0.37 -28.20 -22.15
C ARG A 523 0.35 -26.84 -22.82
N ILE A 524 -0.54 -25.98 -22.37
CA ILE A 524 -0.54 -24.56 -22.70
C ILE A 524 0.34 -23.85 -21.66
N VAL A 525 1.25 -23.02 -22.13
CA VAL A 525 2.21 -22.29 -21.30
C VAL A 525 2.12 -20.82 -21.68
N ALA A 526 1.72 -19.98 -20.73
CA ALA A 526 1.92 -18.53 -20.82
C ALA A 526 3.43 -18.25 -20.86
N GLN A 527 3.87 -17.47 -21.85
CA GLN A 527 5.27 -17.16 -22.14
C GLN A 527 5.82 -15.99 -21.34
#